data_AF-A0A482W8P8-F1
#
_entry.id   AF-A0A482W8P8-F1
#
_cell.length_a   1.000
_cell.length_b   1.000
_cell.length_c   1.000
_cell.angle_alpha   90.00
_cell.angle_beta   90.00
_cell.angle_gamma   90.00
#
_symmetry.space_group_name_H-M   'P 1'
#
loop_
_entity.id
_entity.type
_entity.pdbx_description
1 polymer ?
#
loop_
_entity_poly.entity_id
_entity_poly.type
_entity_poly.pdbx_seq_one_letter_code
_entity_poly.pdbx_strand_id
1 'polypeptide(L)'
;MCACEVLVSKPILKPKKNFSLKSLILRRIHILQWLPKYTKSDLIGDFIAGLTVGLTMMPQAIAYANLAGLPAQYGLYTAFIGSFTYVFFGTIKEVSIGPTSLMALLAFSYTEGLPVDYVILLTFLAGCVEFLMGLLKLGFLVDFISPCVTSGFTSAMALTIVTSQLKNLFGLRHLTNHGVFDVWHKVFARYDEIRLGDTILGVSCIVFLFAFKQLPKIRSKNEVLKKTFWFLSISKNAIIVFLTSTVGFYYFEYRGGAPFVLSGKVPQGLPKLHPPHFGTQIGNETVSFMEMVHTLGSSIVVLPFAAVLANVAIAKAFGKFFCFCKKI
;
A
#
# COMPACT_ATOMS: atom_id res chain seq x y z
N MET A 1 27.54 -8.87 -10.50
CA MET A 1 26.98 -8.34 -11.76
C MET A 1 26.27 -9.47 -12.47
N CYS A 2 24.97 -9.66 -12.22
CA CYS A 2 24.13 -10.57 -13.01
C CYS A 2 23.30 -9.70 -13.95
N ALA A 3 23.37 -10.01 -15.23
CA ALA A 3 22.69 -9.37 -16.34
C ALA A 3 21.19 -9.16 -16.02
N CYS A 4 20.84 -7.91 -15.69
CA CYS A 4 19.48 -7.43 -15.55
C CYS A 4 19.14 -6.53 -16.75
N GLU A 5 19.66 -6.89 -17.92
CA GLU A 5 19.53 -6.18 -19.20
C GLU A 5 18.35 -6.70 -20.03
N VAL A 6 17.42 -7.44 -19.39
CA VAL A 6 16.33 -8.17 -20.07
C VAL A 6 14.94 -7.68 -19.66
N LEU A 7 14.81 -6.51 -19.03
CA LEU A 7 13.49 -5.90 -18.78
C LEU A 7 12.96 -5.02 -19.91
N VAL A 8 13.70 -4.79 -21.02
CA VAL A 8 13.21 -3.90 -22.10
C VAL A 8 13.39 -4.46 -23.52
N SER A 9 14.32 -5.38 -23.77
CA SER A 9 14.58 -5.89 -25.13
C SER A 9 14.02 -7.29 -25.35
N LYS A 10 12.69 -7.47 -25.33
CA LYS A 10 12.11 -8.49 -26.22
C LYS A 10 12.23 -7.93 -27.64
N PRO A 11 12.74 -8.69 -28.63
CA PRO A 11 12.81 -8.21 -30.00
C PRO A 11 11.41 -7.75 -30.38
N ILE A 12 11.33 -6.52 -30.90
CA ILE A 12 10.14 -5.97 -31.54
C ILE A 12 9.56 -7.10 -32.38
N LEU A 13 8.46 -7.68 -31.93
CA LEU A 13 7.71 -8.67 -32.70
C LEU A 13 7.55 -8.07 -34.09
N LYS A 14 8.19 -8.71 -35.09
CA LYS A 14 8.12 -8.32 -36.49
C LYS A 14 6.68 -7.87 -36.77
N PRO A 15 6.45 -6.67 -37.34
CA PRO A 15 5.10 -6.15 -37.49
C PRO A 15 4.30 -7.12 -38.35
N LYS A 16 3.47 -7.96 -37.73
CA LYS A 16 2.49 -8.77 -38.45
C LYS A 16 1.47 -7.79 -39.00
N LYS A 17 1.39 -7.76 -40.33
CA LYS A 17 0.72 -6.79 -41.21
C LYS A 17 -0.80 -6.62 -41.01
N ASN A 18 -1.41 -7.30 -40.02
CA ASN A 18 -2.85 -7.24 -39.75
C ASN A 18 -3.12 -6.63 -38.37
N PHE A 19 -3.22 -5.31 -38.33
CA PHE A 19 -3.70 -4.54 -37.17
C PHE A 19 -5.21 -4.80 -36.99
N SER A 20 -5.58 -5.89 -36.34
CA SER A 20 -6.97 -6.16 -35.96
C SER A 20 -7.27 -5.53 -34.60
N LEU A 21 -8.38 -4.81 -34.48
CA LEU A 21 -8.89 -4.24 -33.22
C LEU A 21 -8.92 -5.28 -32.08
N LYS A 22 -9.21 -6.55 -32.41
CA LYS A 22 -9.16 -7.67 -31.47
C LYS A 22 -7.78 -7.87 -30.83
N SER A 23 -6.70 -7.72 -31.61
CA SER A 23 -5.32 -7.88 -31.11
C SER A 23 -4.90 -6.75 -30.16
N LEU A 24 -5.42 -5.54 -30.37
CA LEU A 24 -5.18 -4.39 -29.49
C LEU A 24 -5.95 -4.52 -28.18
N ILE A 25 -7.22 -4.96 -28.23
CA ILE A 25 -8.06 -5.18 -27.05
C ILE A 25 -7.47 -6.31 -26.19
N LEU A 26 -7.09 -7.43 -26.81
CA LEU A 26 -6.45 -8.56 -26.12
C LEU A 26 -5.13 -8.16 -25.45
N ARG A 27 -4.39 -7.20 -26.02
CA ARG A 27 -3.11 -6.72 -25.46
C ARG A 27 -3.27 -5.72 -24.31
N ARG A 28 -4.41 -5.04 -24.20
CA ARG A 28 -4.68 -4.03 -23.15
C ARG A 28 -5.49 -4.60 -21.98
N ILE A 29 -6.38 -5.55 -22.25
CA ILE A 29 -7.20 -6.22 -21.24
C ILE A 29 -6.61 -7.61 -20.98
N HIS A 30 -5.71 -7.71 -20.01
CA HIS A 30 -4.96 -8.93 -19.72
C HIS A 30 -5.86 -10.08 -19.24
N ILE A 31 -7.01 -9.76 -18.61
CA ILE A 31 -7.97 -10.76 -18.14
C ILE A 31 -8.44 -11.73 -19.23
N LEU A 32 -8.62 -11.23 -20.46
CA LEU A 32 -9.07 -12.07 -21.58
C LEU A 32 -8.01 -13.09 -22.03
N GLN A 33 -6.73 -12.90 -21.67
CA GLN A 33 -5.67 -13.84 -22.03
C GLN A 33 -5.50 -14.97 -21.02
N TRP A 34 -5.66 -14.68 -19.72
CA TRP A 34 -5.40 -15.66 -18.67
C TRP A 34 -6.64 -16.41 -18.20
N LEU A 35 -7.81 -15.77 -18.21
CA LEU A 35 -9.07 -16.37 -17.79
C LEU A 35 -9.42 -17.67 -18.56
N PRO A 36 -9.24 -17.79 -19.89
CA PRO A 36 -9.57 -19.03 -20.61
C PRO A 36 -8.60 -20.19 -20.32
N LYS A 37 -7.44 -19.93 -19.70
CA LYS A 37 -6.43 -20.94 -19.36
C LYS A 37 -6.51 -21.36 -17.88
N TYR A 38 -7.53 -20.91 -17.16
CA TYR A 38 -7.63 -21.04 -15.71
C TYR A 38 -8.17 -22.42 -15.30
N THR A 39 -7.44 -23.14 -14.44
CA THR A 39 -7.79 -24.50 -14.02
C THR A 39 -8.44 -24.52 -12.64
N LYS A 40 -9.23 -25.56 -12.33
CA LYS A 40 -9.84 -25.72 -10.99
C LYS A 40 -8.82 -25.84 -9.85
N SER A 41 -7.63 -26.36 -10.12
CA SER A 41 -6.51 -26.40 -9.16
C SER A 41 -6.05 -24.99 -8.78
N ASP A 42 -6.04 -24.08 -9.75
CA ASP A 42 -5.60 -22.70 -9.58
C ASP A 42 -6.62 -21.94 -8.73
N LEU A 43 -7.92 -22.23 -8.92
CA LEU A 43 -9.00 -21.64 -8.11
C LEU A 43 -8.82 -21.90 -6.61
N ILE A 44 -8.48 -23.13 -6.22
CA ILE A 44 -8.31 -23.49 -4.81
C ILE A 44 -7.05 -22.81 -4.24
N GLY A 45 -5.95 -22.80 -5.01
CA GLY A 45 -4.72 -22.13 -4.63
C GLY A 45 -4.92 -20.62 -4.45
N ASP A 46 -5.56 -19.97 -5.42
CA ASP A 46 -5.83 -18.54 -5.40
C ASP A 46 -6.87 -18.15 -4.35
N PHE A 47 -7.83 -19.02 -4.03
CA PHE A 47 -8.79 -18.76 -2.95
C PHE A 47 -8.08 -18.73 -1.58
N ILE A 48 -7.22 -19.70 -1.29
CA ILE A 48 -6.48 -19.75 -0.02
C ILE A 48 -5.49 -18.58 0.06
N ALA A 49 -4.78 -18.30 -1.04
CA ALA A 49 -3.86 -17.17 -1.12
C ALA A 49 -4.59 -15.83 -0.97
N GLY A 50 -5.71 -15.66 -1.67
CA GLY A 50 -6.56 -14.47 -1.62
C GLY A 50 -7.16 -14.23 -0.23
N LEU A 51 -7.63 -15.28 0.44
CA LEU A 51 -8.10 -15.19 1.83
C LEU A 51 -6.97 -14.73 2.76
N THR A 52 -5.78 -15.32 2.62
CA THR A 52 -4.61 -14.96 3.44
C THR A 52 -4.19 -13.51 3.20
N VAL A 53 -4.01 -13.11 1.93
CA VAL A 53 -3.63 -11.74 1.56
C VAL A 53 -4.70 -10.74 1.99
N GLY A 54 -5.98 -11.05 1.76
CA GLY A 54 -7.11 -10.21 2.16
C GLY A 54 -7.14 -9.96 3.67
N LEU A 55 -7.02 -11.01 4.48
CA LEU A 55 -6.94 -10.90 5.95
C LEU A 55 -5.76 -10.02 6.41
N THR A 56 -4.64 -10.05 5.68
CA THR A 56 -3.50 -9.16 6.00
C THR A 56 -3.68 -7.73 5.49
N MET A 57 -4.37 -7.55 4.37
CA MET A 57 -4.59 -6.25 3.74
C MET A 57 -5.55 -5.38 4.56
N MET A 58 -6.56 -5.97 5.21
CA MET A 58 -7.56 -5.21 5.99
C MET A 58 -6.94 -4.33 7.10
N PRO A 59 -6.16 -4.87 8.06
CA PRO A 59 -5.55 -4.06 9.11
C PRO A 59 -4.51 -3.08 8.56
N GLN A 60 -3.77 -3.48 7.52
CA GLN A 60 -2.81 -2.61 6.84
C GLN A 60 -3.51 -1.38 6.22
N ALA A 61 -4.63 -1.60 5.54
CA ALA A 61 -5.41 -0.55 4.91
C ALA A 61 -5.97 0.44 5.93
N ILE A 62 -6.50 -0.05 7.06
CA ILE A 62 -6.97 0.78 8.17
C ILE A 62 -5.83 1.64 8.73
N ALA A 63 -4.67 1.03 8.98
CA ALA A 63 -3.50 1.74 9.49
C ALA A 63 -3.04 2.84 8.52
N TYR A 64 -3.04 2.56 7.21
CA TYR A 64 -2.61 3.54 6.20
C TYR A 64 -3.61 4.67 5.99
N ALA A 65 -4.92 4.44 6.14
CA ALA A 65 -5.90 5.53 6.18
C ALA A 65 -5.62 6.48 7.35
N ASN A 66 -5.32 5.93 8.53
CA ASN A 66 -4.96 6.74 9.70
C ASN A 66 -3.64 7.50 9.49
N LEU A 67 -2.66 6.93 8.77
CA LEU A 67 -1.45 7.65 8.37
C LEU A 67 -1.74 8.80 7.40
N ALA A 68 -2.75 8.65 6.54
CA ALA A 68 -3.22 9.68 5.61
C ALA A 68 -4.08 10.77 6.29
N GLY A 69 -4.33 10.67 7.60
CA GLY A 69 -5.25 11.57 8.31
C GLY A 69 -6.72 11.37 7.93
N LEU A 70 -7.05 10.23 7.30
CA LEU A 70 -8.39 9.91 6.83
C LEU A 70 -9.09 8.91 7.75
N PRO A 71 -10.45 8.89 7.76
CA PRO A 71 -11.19 7.82 8.39
C PRO A 71 -10.81 6.44 7.83
N ALA A 72 -10.75 5.43 8.71
CA ALA A 72 -10.32 4.06 8.39
C ALA A 72 -11.01 3.43 7.16
N GLN A 73 -12.27 3.78 6.89
CA GLN A 73 -13.04 3.30 5.74
C GLN A 73 -12.37 3.59 4.39
N TYR A 74 -11.68 4.73 4.24
CA TYR A 74 -11.05 5.12 2.98
C TYR A 74 -9.91 4.17 2.60
N GLY A 75 -9.22 3.63 3.60
CA GLY A 75 -8.19 2.61 3.37
C GLY A 75 -8.80 1.32 2.81
N LEU A 76 -9.89 0.85 3.41
CA LEU A 76 -10.60 -0.36 2.97
C LEU A 76 -11.17 -0.19 1.55
N TYR A 77 -11.76 0.98 1.24
CA TYR A 77 -12.24 1.29 -0.10
C TYR A 77 -11.10 1.30 -1.13
N THR A 78 -9.96 1.89 -0.79
CA THR A 78 -8.78 1.91 -1.67
C THR A 78 -8.25 0.49 -1.93
N ALA A 79 -8.17 -0.35 -0.89
CA ALA A 79 -7.72 -1.73 -1.04
C ALA A 79 -8.65 -2.55 -1.95
N PHE A 80 -9.96 -2.38 -1.80
CA PHE A 80 -10.96 -3.05 -2.60
C PHE A 80 -10.94 -2.59 -4.07
N ILE A 81 -11.07 -1.28 -4.32
CA ILE A 81 -11.10 -0.72 -5.68
C ILE A 81 -9.77 -0.92 -6.40
N GLY A 82 -8.64 -0.78 -5.71
CA GLY A 82 -7.30 -1.00 -6.27
C GLY A 82 -7.12 -2.44 -6.74
N SER A 83 -7.47 -3.42 -5.90
CA SER A 83 -7.41 -4.84 -6.28
C SER A 83 -8.36 -5.16 -7.43
N PHE A 84 -9.60 -4.67 -7.38
CA PHE A 84 -10.59 -4.89 -8.43
C PHE A 84 -10.13 -4.33 -9.79
N THR A 85 -9.59 -3.11 -9.81
CA THR A 85 -9.09 -2.47 -11.03
C THR A 85 -7.90 -3.23 -11.60
N TYR A 86 -7.00 -3.72 -10.74
CA TYR A 86 -5.82 -4.48 -11.17
C TYR A 86 -6.17 -5.83 -11.81
N VAL A 87 -7.29 -6.47 -11.48
CA VAL A 87 -7.74 -7.72 -12.13
C VAL A 87 -7.92 -7.54 -13.64
N PHE A 88 -8.38 -6.37 -14.10
CA PHE A 88 -8.64 -6.11 -15.52
C PHE A 88 -7.38 -5.70 -16.30
N PHE A 89 -6.58 -4.82 -15.71
CA PHE A 89 -5.45 -4.16 -16.39
C PHE A 89 -4.07 -4.72 -16.00
N GLY A 90 -3.98 -5.46 -14.90
CA GLY A 90 -2.75 -5.95 -14.32
C GLY A 90 -1.97 -6.89 -15.24
N THR A 91 -0.66 -6.73 -15.26
CA THR A 91 0.27 -7.51 -16.08
C THR A 91 0.85 -8.72 -15.34
N ILE A 92 1.02 -8.61 -14.02
CA ILE A 92 1.62 -9.65 -13.17
C ILE A 92 0.53 -10.25 -12.28
N LYS A 93 0.35 -11.58 -12.33
CA LYS A 93 -0.75 -12.28 -11.64
C LYS A 93 -0.58 -12.33 -10.13
N GLU A 94 0.66 -12.37 -9.67
CA GLU A 94 1.04 -12.58 -8.27
C GLU A 94 1.08 -11.27 -7.45
N VAL A 95 0.94 -10.11 -8.10
CA VAL A 95 0.98 -8.81 -7.44
C VAL A 95 -0.42 -8.39 -7.04
N SER A 96 -0.59 -8.04 -5.76
CA SER A 96 -1.79 -7.39 -5.26
C SER A 96 -1.53 -5.89 -5.08
N ILE A 97 -2.42 -5.06 -5.62
CA ILE A 97 -2.37 -3.60 -5.45
C ILE A 97 -3.29 -3.20 -4.31
N GLY A 98 -2.76 -2.37 -3.42
CA GLY A 98 -3.49 -1.81 -2.29
C GLY A 98 -2.87 -0.49 -1.83
N PRO A 99 -3.41 0.11 -0.76
CA PRO A 99 -2.83 1.31 -0.19
C PRO A 99 -1.40 1.02 0.30
N THR A 100 -0.53 2.02 0.17
CA THR A 100 0.87 1.95 0.63
C THR A 100 1.14 3.07 1.63
N SER A 101 2.02 2.80 2.60
CA SER A 101 2.39 3.77 3.64
C SER A 101 3.00 5.05 3.07
N LEU A 102 3.82 4.93 2.01
CA LEU A 102 4.43 6.07 1.36
C LEU A 102 3.39 7.01 0.74
N MET A 103 2.45 6.46 -0.05
CA MET A 103 1.43 7.29 -0.70
C MET A 103 0.49 7.93 0.32
N ALA A 104 0.15 7.20 1.39
CA ALA A 104 -0.64 7.75 2.50
C ALA A 104 0.06 8.95 3.16
N LEU A 105 1.36 8.83 3.43
CA LEU A 105 2.14 9.90 4.06
C LEU A 105 2.36 11.10 3.14
N LEU A 106 2.66 10.87 1.86
CA LEU A 106 2.81 11.95 0.89
C LEU A 106 1.50 12.70 0.71
N ALA A 107 0.38 11.98 0.57
CA ALA A 107 -0.95 12.59 0.51
C ALA A 107 -1.21 13.46 1.75
N PHE A 108 -0.98 12.92 2.95
CA PHE A 108 -1.14 13.69 4.20
C PHE A 108 -0.27 14.95 4.24
N SER A 109 0.98 14.86 3.80
CA SER A 109 1.93 15.99 3.85
C SER A 109 1.50 17.14 2.92
N TYR A 110 0.78 16.85 1.84
CA TYR A 110 0.27 17.87 0.91
C TYR A 110 -1.13 18.38 1.26
N THR A 111 -1.87 17.66 2.10
CA THR A 111 -3.25 17.99 2.46
C THR A 111 -3.44 18.19 3.96
N GLU A 112 -2.36 18.46 4.69
CA GLU A 112 -2.40 18.64 6.14
C GLU A 112 -3.27 19.86 6.49
N GLY A 113 -4.25 19.66 7.37
CA GLY A 113 -5.19 20.72 7.76
C GLY A 113 -6.28 21.04 6.73
N LEU A 114 -6.32 20.36 5.58
CA LEU A 114 -7.34 20.54 4.56
C LEU A 114 -8.49 19.54 4.69
N PRO A 115 -9.70 19.86 4.20
CA PRO A 115 -10.80 18.91 4.12
C PRO A 115 -10.46 17.66 3.30
N VAL A 116 -11.16 16.56 3.58
CA VAL A 116 -11.00 15.26 2.89
C VAL A 116 -11.19 15.39 1.37
N ASP A 117 -11.99 16.35 0.91
CA ASP A 117 -12.21 16.65 -0.51
C ASP A 117 -10.90 16.91 -1.27
N TYR A 118 -9.91 17.55 -0.64
CA TYR A 118 -8.60 17.80 -1.26
C TYR A 118 -7.83 16.51 -1.51
N VAL A 119 -7.93 15.53 -0.60
CA VAL A 119 -7.26 14.23 -0.75
C VAL A 119 -7.89 13.44 -1.90
N ILE A 120 -9.22 13.47 -1.99
CA ILE A 120 -9.97 12.83 -3.08
C ILE A 120 -9.64 13.49 -4.42
N LEU A 121 -9.58 14.83 -4.46
CA LEU A 121 -9.21 15.55 -5.67
C LEU A 121 -7.76 15.30 -6.09
N LEU A 122 -6.82 15.35 -5.15
CA LEU A 122 -5.40 15.08 -5.41
C LEU A 122 -5.19 13.66 -5.96
N THR A 123 -5.83 12.66 -5.36
CA THR A 123 -5.73 11.26 -5.83
C THR A 123 -6.37 11.07 -7.20
N PHE A 124 -7.47 11.75 -7.48
CA PHE A 124 -8.09 11.75 -8.82
C PHE A 124 -7.16 12.37 -9.87
N LEU A 125 -6.64 13.58 -9.61
CA LEU A 125 -5.74 14.29 -10.53
C LEU A 125 -4.42 13.52 -10.74
N ALA A 126 -3.86 12.93 -9.68
CA ALA A 126 -2.69 12.06 -9.78
C ALA A 126 -2.97 10.86 -10.69
N GLY A 127 -4.14 10.21 -10.55
CA GLY A 127 -4.56 9.12 -11.45
C GLY A 127 -4.71 9.58 -12.90
N CYS A 128 -5.22 10.78 -13.16
CA CYS A 128 -5.26 11.36 -14.51
C CYS A 128 -3.87 11.57 -15.09
N VAL A 129 -2.92 12.05 -14.29
CA VAL A 129 -1.52 12.23 -14.72
C VAL A 129 -0.86 10.88 -15.02
N GLU A 130 -1.02 9.87 -14.16
CA GLU A 130 -0.49 8.52 -14.41
C GLU A 130 -1.11 7.90 -15.67
N PHE A 131 -2.41 8.08 -15.86
CA PHE A 131 -3.11 7.61 -17.05
C PHE A 131 -2.57 8.29 -18.32
N LEU A 132 -2.34 9.61 -18.26
CA LEU A 132 -1.76 10.37 -19.36
C LEU A 132 -0.31 9.94 -19.64
N MET A 133 0.50 9.73 -18.59
CA MET A 133 1.86 9.20 -18.72
C MET A 133 1.87 7.82 -19.40
N GLY A 134 0.93 6.95 -19.02
CA GLY A 134 0.73 5.64 -19.65
C GLY A 134 0.27 5.74 -21.11
N LEU A 135 -0.62 6.68 -21.43
CA LEU A 135 -1.12 6.91 -22.79
C LEU A 135 -0.02 7.40 -23.73
N LEU A 136 0.81 8.34 -23.25
CA LEU A 136 1.98 8.86 -23.95
C LEU A 136 3.15 7.86 -24.00
N LYS A 137 2.99 6.67 -23.40
CA LYS A 137 4.02 5.62 -23.31
C LYS A 137 5.33 6.15 -22.70
N LEU A 138 5.23 7.03 -21.70
CA LEU A 138 6.37 7.55 -20.94
C LEU A 138 7.05 6.49 -20.05
N GLY A 139 6.72 5.20 -20.22
CA GLY A 139 7.42 4.10 -19.56
C GLY A 139 8.91 4.05 -19.87
N PHE A 140 9.37 4.57 -21.01
CA PHE A 140 10.80 4.69 -21.29
C PHE A 140 11.53 5.60 -20.29
N LEU A 141 10.83 6.57 -19.68
CA LEU A 141 11.41 7.48 -18.69
C LEU A 141 11.83 6.73 -17.43
N VAL A 142 11.15 5.61 -17.14
CA VAL A 142 11.47 4.73 -16.01
C VAL A 142 12.83 4.07 -16.19
N ASP A 143 13.21 3.75 -17.43
CA ASP A 143 14.48 3.08 -17.74
C ASP A 143 15.68 4.01 -17.52
N PHE A 144 15.48 5.32 -17.60
CA PHE A 144 16.50 6.33 -17.27
C PHE A 144 16.74 6.51 -15.76
N ILE A 145 15.91 5.92 -14.90
CA ILE A 145 16.12 6.00 -13.46
C ILE A 145 17.24 5.04 -13.06
N SER A 146 18.38 5.62 -12.70
CA SER A 146 19.57 4.84 -12.33
C SER A 146 19.29 3.97 -11.09
N PRO A 147 19.97 2.81 -10.97
CA PRO A 147 19.90 1.98 -9.77
C PRO A 147 20.24 2.75 -8.48
N CYS A 148 21.18 3.70 -8.54
CA CYS A 148 21.56 4.53 -7.41
C CYS A 148 20.41 5.41 -6.93
N VAL A 149 19.64 6.00 -7.85
CA VAL A 149 18.46 6.82 -7.50
C VAL A 149 17.38 5.94 -6.85
N THR A 150 17.08 4.78 -7.44
CA THR A 150 16.10 3.86 -6.83
C THR A 150 16.54 3.40 -5.45
N SER A 151 17.83 3.11 -5.25
CA SER A 151 18.38 2.72 -3.95
C SER A 151 18.26 3.85 -2.93
N GLY A 152 18.67 5.07 -3.29
CA GLY A 152 18.56 6.25 -2.41
C GLY A 152 17.11 6.54 -2.02
N PHE A 153 16.19 6.49 -2.99
CA PHE A 153 14.75 6.63 -2.76
C PHE A 153 14.22 5.55 -1.81
N THR A 154 14.59 4.28 -2.00
CA THR A 154 14.15 3.20 -1.10
C THR A 154 14.67 3.34 0.32
N SER A 155 15.91 3.81 0.50
CA SER A 155 16.48 4.07 1.83
C SER A 155 15.78 5.24 2.53
N ALA A 156 15.55 6.34 1.82
CA ALA A 156 14.82 7.49 2.34
C ALA A 156 13.36 7.13 2.69
N MET A 157 12.69 6.36 1.83
CA MET A 157 11.35 5.82 2.09
C MET A 157 11.35 4.93 3.33
N ALA A 158 12.33 4.02 3.49
CA ALA A 158 12.42 3.15 4.65
C ALA A 158 12.57 3.96 5.96
N LEU A 159 13.46 4.95 5.98
CA LEU A 159 13.65 5.83 7.14
C LEU A 159 12.36 6.61 7.48
N THR A 160 11.70 7.12 6.45
CA THR A 160 10.45 7.86 6.58
C THR A 160 9.33 6.97 7.14
N ILE A 161 9.19 5.74 6.64
CA ILE A 161 8.21 4.77 7.13
C ILE A 161 8.48 4.45 8.60
N VAL A 162 9.71 4.09 8.98
CA VAL A 162 10.05 3.79 10.38
C VAL A 162 9.71 4.97 11.29
N THR A 163 10.12 6.18 10.90
CA THR A 163 9.85 7.40 11.66
C THR A 163 8.34 7.66 11.80
N SER A 164 7.57 7.44 10.73
CA SER A 164 6.11 7.60 10.74
C SER A 164 5.38 6.59 11.64
N GLN A 165 6.00 5.44 11.94
CA GLN A 165 5.43 4.43 12.83
C GLN A 165 5.80 4.66 14.30
N LEU A 166 6.85 5.42 14.61
CA LEU A 166 7.23 5.71 16.00
C LEU A 166 6.13 6.40 16.79
N LYS A 167 5.39 7.33 16.15
CA LYS A 167 4.23 7.99 16.78
C LYS A 167 3.16 6.99 17.23
N ASN A 168 2.89 5.98 16.39
CA ASN A 168 1.91 4.93 16.68
C ASN A 168 2.43 3.97 17.76
N LEU A 169 3.73 3.67 17.74
CA LEU A 169 4.37 2.80 18.73
C LEU A 169 4.31 3.39 20.14
N PHE A 170 4.58 4.69 20.29
CA PHE A 170 4.57 5.37 21.58
C PHE A 170 3.19 5.92 22.00
N GLY A 171 2.18 5.78 21.14
CA GLY A 171 0.83 6.29 21.39
C GLY A 171 0.71 7.81 21.40
N LEU A 172 1.68 8.52 20.80
CA LEU A 172 1.71 9.98 20.76
C LEU A 172 0.70 10.51 19.74
N ARG A 173 -0.22 11.36 20.20
CA ARG A 173 -1.29 11.94 19.37
C ARG A 173 -0.84 13.30 18.81
N HIS A 174 -1.31 13.62 17.60
CA HIS A 174 -1.25 14.97 16.99
C HIS A 174 0.18 15.52 16.76
N LEU A 175 1.10 14.66 16.31
CA LEU A 175 2.36 15.12 15.75
C LEU A 175 2.14 15.46 14.28
N THR A 176 2.07 16.75 13.96
CA THR A 176 2.19 17.23 12.58
C THR A 176 3.59 16.86 12.07
N ASN A 177 3.64 16.25 10.89
CA ASN A 177 4.84 15.61 10.35
C ASN A 177 5.54 16.56 9.37
N HIS A 178 6.32 17.53 9.86
CA HIS A 178 7.09 18.43 8.97
C HIS A 178 8.48 17.86 8.60
N GLY A 179 8.58 16.53 8.49
CA GLY A 179 9.80 15.82 8.10
C GLY A 179 10.33 14.88 9.19
N VAL A 180 11.31 14.06 8.81
CA VAL A 180 11.86 13.00 9.68
C VAL A 180 12.46 13.58 10.96
N PHE A 181 13.33 14.60 10.85
CA PHE A 181 14.03 15.17 12.00
C PHE A 181 13.08 15.82 13.03
N ASP A 182 12.04 16.50 12.56
CA ASP A 182 11.04 17.12 13.41
C ASP A 182 10.27 16.09 14.24
N VAL A 183 9.91 14.95 13.64
CA VAL A 183 9.27 13.84 14.37
C VAL A 183 10.18 13.30 15.47
N TRP A 184 11.46 13.08 15.19
CA TRP A 184 12.40 12.60 16.21
C TRP A 184 12.56 13.61 17.35
N HIS A 185 12.72 14.90 17.03
CA HIS A 185 12.81 15.95 18.04
C HIS A 185 11.56 16.00 18.91
N LYS A 186 10.36 15.96 18.32
CA LYS A 186 9.09 15.96 19.06
C LYS A 186 8.90 14.71 19.91
N VAL A 187 9.33 13.53 19.43
CA VAL A 187 9.29 12.27 20.21
C VAL A 187 10.18 12.38 21.45
N PHE A 188 11.39 12.93 21.32
CA PHE A 188 12.28 13.14 22.47
C PHE A 188 11.79 14.23 23.42
N ALA A 189 11.20 15.31 22.90
CA ALA A 189 10.68 16.40 23.72
C ALA A 189 9.43 16.02 24.52
N ARG A 190 8.61 15.08 24.02
CA ARG A 190 7.36 14.62 24.65
C ARG A 190 7.46 13.21 25.23
N TYR A 191 8.62 12.84 25.76
CA TYR A 191 8.82 11.50 26.31
C TYR A 191 7.87 11.21 27.50
N ASP A 192 7.44 12.25 28.22
CA ASP A 192 6.49 12.13 29.35
C ASP A 192 5.06 11.81 28.91
N GLU A 193 4.67 12.11 27.66
CA GLU A 193 3.32 11.83 27.13
C GLU A 193 3.18 10.40 26.57
N ILE A 194 4.24 9.59 26.65
CA ILE A 194 4.27 8.23 26.09
C ILE A 194 3.26 7.35 26.82
N ARG A 195 2.35 6.75 26.04
CA ARG A 195 1.37 5.79 26.55
C ARG A 195 2.03 4.41 26.65
N LEU A 196 2.27 3.96 27.87
CA LEU A 196 2.87 2.66 28.14
C LEU A 196 2.05 1.49 27.56
N GLY A 197 0.72 1.60 27.56
CA GLY A 197 -0.17 0.58 26.99
C GLY A 197 0.08 0.34 25.50
N ASP A 198 0.16 1.41 24.71
CA ASP A 198 0.47 1.35 23.28
C ASP A 198 1.89 0.83 23.03
N THR A 199 2.85 1.27 23.83
CA THR A 199 4.26 0.86 23.71
C THR A 199 4.45 -0.62 23.99
N ILE A 200 3.88 -1.14 25.09
CA ILE A 200 3.97 -2.57 25.45
C ILE A 200 3.28 -3.43 24.38
N LEU A 201 2.09 -3.01 23.93
CA LEU A 201 1.37 -3.73 22.88
C LEU A 201 2.16 -3.74 21.56
N GLY A 202 2.70 -2.60 21.14
CA GLY A 202 3.47 -2.50 19.90
C GLY A 202 4.79 -3.28 19.95
N VAL A 203 5.55 -3.18 21.04
CA VAL A 203 6.80 -3.95 21.22
C VAL A 203 6.53 -5.45 21.28
N SER A 204 5.49 -5.88 22.01
CA SER A 204 5.10 -7.30 22.04
C SER A 204 4.67 -7.83 20.66
N CYS A 205 3.97 -7.02 19.86
CA CYS A 205 3.63 -7.36 18.48
C CYS A 205 4.88 -7.52 17.59
N ILE A 206 5.86 -6.61 17.72
CA ILE A 206 7.13 -6.70 16.97
C ILE A 206 7.89 -7.98 17.34
N VAL A 207 8.01 -8.28 18.63
CA VAL A 207 8.66 -9.50 19.13
C VAL A 207 7.94 -10.75 18.62
N PHE A 208 6.60 -10.78 18.69
CA PHE A 208 5.79 -11.88 18.17
C PHE A 208 6.02 -12.11 16.68
N LEU A 209 5.93 -11.04 15.87
CA LEU A 209 6.11 -11.13 14.41
C LEU A 209 7.52 -11.59 14.03
N PHE A 210 8.54 -11.11 14.76
CA PHE A 210 9.92 -11.53 14.53
C PHE A 210 10.13 -12.99 14.93
N ALA A 211 9.62 -13.43 16.09
CA ALA A 211 9.69 -14.82 16.53
C ALA A 211 9.03 -15.76 15.51
N PHE A 212 7.81 -15.44 15.05
CA PHE A 212 7.09 -16.24 14.06
C PHE A 212 7.75 -16.24 12.68
N LYS A 213 8.48 -15.18 12.32
CA LYS A 213 9.30 -15.14 11.10
C LYS A 213 10.49 -16.11 11.17
N GLN A 214 11.02 -16.40 12.36
CA GLN A 214 12.15 -17.32 12.53
C GLN A 214 11.73 -18.79 12.64
N LEU A 215 10.45 -19.09 12.92
CA LEU A 215 9.95 -20.47 13.07
C LEU A 215 10.31 -21.43 11.92
N PRO A 216 10.19 -21.05 10.62
CA PRO A 216 10.53 -21.96 9.54
C PRO A 216 12.02 -22.32 9.45
N LYS A 217 12.90 -21.56 10.13
CA LYS A 217 14.34 -21.81 10.17
C LYS A 217 14.74 -22.83 11.24
N ILE A 218 13.85 -23.15 12.17
CA ILE A 218 14.12 -24.13 13.22
C ILE A 218 14.15 -25.53 12.60
N ARG A 219 15.29 -26.21 12.71
CA ARG A 219 15.51 -27.54 12.13
C ARG A 219 14.77 -28.59 12.96
N SER A 220 13.58 -28.99 12.51
CA SER A 220 12.82 -30.10 13.10
C SER A 220 12.95 -31.38 12.27
N LYS A 221 13.06 -32.53 12.94
CA LYS A 221 13.08 -33.86 12.30
C LYS A 221 11.67 -34.31 11.85
N ASN A 222 10.61 -33.71 12.38
CA ASN A 222 9.23 -34.09 12.08
C ASN A 222 8.69 -33.26 10.91
N GLU A 223 8.33 -33.92 9.80
CA GLU A 223 7.78 -33.27 8.59
C GLU A 223 6.47 -32.52 8.87
N VAL A 224 5.61 -33.06 9.74
CA VAL A 224 4.37 -32.38 10.16
C VAL A 224 4.69 -31.06 10.86
N LEU A 225 5.66 -31.06 11.77
CA LEU A 225 6.02 -29.90 12.58
C LEU A 225 6.67 -28.81 11.72
N LYS A 226 7.45 -29.20 10.71
CA LYS A 226 8.00 -28.30 9.69
C LYS A 226 6.90 -27.65 8.84
N LYS A 227 5.90 -28.42 8.39
CA LYS A 227 4.74 -27.88 7.66
C LYS A 227 3.92 -26.92 8.52
N THR A 228 3.69 -27.26 9.79
CA THR A 228 2.98 -26.38 10.73
C THR A 228 3.73 -25.08 10.97
N PHE A 229 5.05 -25.11 11.19
CA PHE A 229 5.85 -23.88 11.36
C PHE A 229 5.86 -22.99 10.13
N TRP A 230 5.91 -23.59 8.94
CA TRP A 230 5.80 -22.84 7.69
C TRP A 230 4.43 -22.15 7.57
N PHE A 231 3.35 -22.86 7.81
CA PHE A 231 1.99 -22.32 7.79
C PHE A 231 1.80 -21.21 8.83
N LEU A 232 2.29 -21.43 10.05
CA LEU A 232 2.20 -20.48 11.16
C LEU A 232 2.97 -19.19 10.87
N SER A 233 4.11 -19.30 10.18
CA SER A 233 4.89 -18.14 9.75
C SER A 233 4.22 -17.32 8.64
N ILE A 234 3.46 -17.97 7.76
CA ILE A 234 2.68 -17.29 6.72
C ILE A 234 1.52 -16.53 7.36
N SER A 235 0.79 -17.17 8.26
CA SER A 235 -0.42 -16.62 8.90
C SER A 235 -0.14 -15.64 10.05
N LYS A 236 1.14 -15.37 10.38
CA LYS A 236 1.53 -14.55 11.55
C LYS A 236 0.84 -13.17 11.63
N ASN A 237 0.63 -12.52 10.49
CA ASN A 237 -0.02 -11.21 10.40
C ASN A 237 -1.51 -11.28 10.72
N ALA A 238 -2.21 -12.33 10.28
CA ALA A 238 -3.61 -12.52 10.62
C ALA A 238 -3.75 -12.88 12.12
N ILE A 239 -2.89 -13.78 12.61
CA ILE A 239 -2.92 -14.23 14.00
C ILE A 239 -2.73 -13.07 14.98
N ILE A 240 -1.73 -12.21 14.75
CA ILE A 240 -1.48 -11.07 15.65
C ILE A 240 -2.66 -10.10 15.69
N VAL A 241 -3.34 -9.89 14.56
CA VAL A 241 -4.49 -8.99 14.46
C VAL A 241 -5.68 -9.57 15.22
N PHE A 242 -5.97 -10.87 15.06
CA PHE A 242 -7.02 -11.52 15.86
C PHE A 242 -6.72 -11.47 17.36
N LEU A 243 -5.49 -11.79 17.77
CA LEU A 243 -5.09 -11.75 19.18
C LEU A 243 -5.24 -10.35 19.77
N THR A 244 -4.65 -9.34 19.13
CA THR A 244 -4.72 -7.95 19.59
C THR A 244 -6.14 -7.39 19.58
N SER A 245 -6.96 -7.76 18.59
CA SER A 245 -8.37 -7.39 18.55
C SER A 245 -9.17 -8.01 19.70
N THR A 246 -8.92 -9.27 20.05
CA THR A 246 -9.56 -9.94 21.19
C THR A 246 -9.14 -9.30 22.51
N VAL A 247 -7.85 -8.99 22.68
CA VAL A 247 -7.38 -8.21 23.84
C VAL A 247 -8.07 -6.85 23.88
N GLY A 248 -8.16 -6.16 22.74
CA GLY A 248 -8.89 -4.90 22.59
C GLY A 248 -10.34 -4.97 23.06
N PHE A 249 -11.08 -5.96 22.58
CA PHE A 249 -12.47 -6.19 22.95
C PHE A 249 -12.63 -6.48 24.45
N TYR A 250 -11.79 -7.35 25.01
CA TYR A 250 -11.83 -7.68 26.44
C TYR A 250 -11.60 -6.45 27.33
N TYR A 251 -10.59 -5.62 27.03
CA TYR A 251 -10.35 -4.41 27.81
C TYR A 251 -11.47 -3.37 27.67
N PHE A 252 -12.05 -3.24 26.49
CA PHE A 252 -13.14 -2.29 26.25
C PHE A 252 -14.41 -2.68 27.02
N GLU A 253 -14.79 -3.95 26.99
CA GLU A 253 -16.01 -4.45 27.63
C GLU A 253 -15.90 -4.53 29.16
N TYR A 254 -14.77 -5.02 29.70
CA TYR A 254 -14.64 -5.27 31.14
C TYR A 254 -14.10 -4.10 31.96
N ARG A 255 -13.38 -3.14 31.34
CA ARG A 255 -12.80 -1.99 32.06
C ARG A 255 -13.36 -0.63 31.62
N GLY A 256 -14.28 -0.59 30.65
CA GLY A 256 -14.88 0.66 30.16
C GLY A 256 -13.91 1.62 29.48
N GLY A 257 -12.67 1.17 29.20
CA GLY A 257 -11.61 1.99 28.61
C GLY A 257 -10.41 1.16 28.21
N ALA A 258 -9.98 1.30 26.95
CA ALA A 258 -8.78 0.65 26.45
C ALA A 258 -7.52 1.46 26.83
N PRO A 259 -6.46 0.83 27.37
CA PRO A 259 -5.20 1.51 27.66
C PRO A 259 -4.44 1.92 26.39
N PHE A 260 -4.84 1.40 25.22
CA PHE A 260 -4.28 1.70 23.90
C PHE A 260 -5.27 2.48 23.02
N VAL A 261 -4.74 3.12 21.97
CA VAL A 261 -5.51 3.90 21.01
C VAL A 261 -6.25 2.97 20.05
N LEU A 262 -7.59 3.05 20.07
CA LEU A 262 -8.45 2.28 19.17
C LEU A 262 -8.53 2.95 17.78
N SER A 263 -8.68 2.13 16.74
CA SER A 263 -8.79 2.60 15.34
C SER A 263 -10.10 3.33 15.01
N GLY A 264 -11.01 3.47 15.98
CA GLY A 264 -12.31 4.13 15.81
C GLY A 264 -13.40 3.21 15.23
N LYS A 265 -14.60 3.76 15.07
CA LYS A 265 -15.74 3.06 14.46
C LYS A 265 -15.63 3.14 12.93
N VAL A 266 -15.73 2.00 12.27
CA VAL A 266 -15.80 1.92 10.80
C VAL A 266 -17.28 1.82 10.41
N PRO A 267 -17.84 2.80 9.69
CA PRO A 267 -19.23 2.73 9.26
C PRO A 267 -19.41 1.61 8.25
N GLN A 268 -20.59 0.98 8.30
CA GLN A 268 -20.97 -0.07 7.38
C GLN A 268 -21.52 0.54 6.10
N GLY A 269 -21.19 -0.08 4.96
CA GLY A 269 -21.75 0.28 3.66
C GLY A 269 -20.71 0.62 2.62
N LEU A 270 -21.17 0.60 1.37
CA LEU A 270 -20.41 1.04 0.22
C LEU A 270 -20.46 2.57 0.10
N PRO A 271 -19.37 3.22 -0.35
CA PRO A 271 -19.39 4.64 -0.59
C PRO A 271 -20.34 4.95 -1.76
N LYS A 272 -21.06 6.07 -1.69
CA LYS A 272 -21.82 6.57 -2.83
C LYS A 272 -20.82 6.94 -3.93
N LEU A 273 -20.97 6.38 -5.13
CA LEU A 273 -20.12 6.74 -6.26
C LEU A 273 -20.48 8.15 -6.72
N HIS A 274 -19.52 9.07 -6.63
CA HIS A 274 -19.63 10.44 -7.12
C HIS A 274 -18.27 10.88 -7.67
N PRO A 275 -18.23 11.77 -8.67
CA PRO A 275 -16.99 12.44 -9.05
C PRO A 275 -16.44 13.25 -7.86
N PRO A 276 -15.12 13.53 -7.82
CA PRO A 276 -14.56 14.39 -6.80
C PRO A 276 -15.28 15.74 -6.81
N HIS A 277 -15.48 16.31 -5.63
CA HIS A 277 -16.04 17.65 -5.52
C HIS A 277 -15.05 18.65 -6.12
N PHE A 278 -15.46 19.34 -7.18
CA PHE A 278 -14.67 20.38 -7.85
C PHE A 278 -14.87 21.76 -7.19
N GLY A 279 -15.23 21.75 -5.92
CA GLY A 279 -15.42 22.94 -5.08
C GLY A 279 -15.82 22.48 -3.70
N THR A 280 -15.26 23.11 -2.67
CA THR A 280 -15.54 22.77 -1.27
C THR A 280 -15.76 24.05 -0.47
N GLN A 281 -16.42 23.92 0.68
CA GLN A 281 -16.60 25.04 1.61
C GLN A 281 -15.63 24.87 2.78
N ILE A 282 -14.69 25.80 2.93
CA ILE A 282 -13.80 25.84 4.09
C ILE A 282 -14.33 26.95 5.00
N GLY A 283 -15.05 26.56 6.06
CA GLY A 283 -15.70 27.53 6.94
C GLY A 283 -16.81 28.29 6.20
N ASN A 284 -16.63 29.60 6.01
CA ASN A 284 -17.60 30.48 5.34
C ASN A 284 -17.25 30.79 3.87
N GLU A 285 -16.12 30.30 3.36
CA GLU A 285 -15.64 30.58 2.01
C GLU A 285 -15.84 29.36 1.09
N THR A 286 -16.46 29.58 -0.07
CA THR A 286 -16.54 28.59 -1.14
C THR A 286 -15.26 28.64 -1.97
N VAL A 287 -14.44 27.60 -1.85
CA VAL A 287 -13.21 27.46 -2.64
C VAL A 287 -13.56 26.82 -3.97
N SER A 288 -13.16 27.49 -5.05
CA SER A 288 -13.39 27.01 -6.42
C SER A 288 -12.40 25.91 -6.82
N PHE A 289 -12.72 25.13 -7.86
CA PHE A 289 -11.80 24.12 -8.42
C PHE A 289 -10.40 24.65 -8.67
N MET A 290 -10.30 25.83 -9.30
CA MET A 290 -9.02 26.40 -9.70
C MET A 290 -8.16 26.74 -8.49
N GLU A 291 -8.79 27.22 -7.43
CA GLU A 291 -8.14 27.54 -6.16
C GLU A 291 -7.72 26.27 -5.40
N MET A 292 -8.53 25.21 -5.44
CA MET A 292 -8.13 23.91 -4.92
C MET A 292 -6.89 23.37 -5.65
N VAL A 293 -6.88 23.46 -6.99
CA VAL A 293 -5.74 23.03 -7.82
C VAL A 293 -4.50 23.87 -7.53
N HIS A 294 -4.65 25.18 -7.38
CA HIS A 294 -3.56 26.08 -7.02
C HIS A 294 -2.99 25.76 -5.64
N THR A 295 -3.85 25.45 -4.67
CA THR A 295 -3.46 25.03 -3.30
C THR A 295 -2.69 23.72 -3.30
N LEU A 296 -3.11 22.74 -4.12
CA LEU A 296 -2.38 21.48 -4.30
C LEU A 296 -1.05 21.70 -5.03
N GLY A 297 -0.97 22.67 -5.94
CA GLY A 297 0.26 23.10 -6.59
C GLY A 297 1.02 21.95 -7.26
N SER A 298 2.31 21.80 -6.93
CA SER A 298 3.19 20.79 -7.52
C SER A 298 2.86 19.35 -7.08
N SER A 299 2.08 19.15 -6.02
CA SER A 299 1.76 17.81 -5.52
C SER A 299 1.03 16.95 -6.55
N ILE A 300 0.26 17.57 -7.44
CA ILE A 300 -0.47 16.91 -8.55
C ILE A 300 0.49 16.15 -9.48
N VAL A 301 1.73 16.62 -9.63
CA VAL A 301 2.75 15.98 -10.47
C VAL A 301 3.72 15.15 -9.62
N VAL A 302 4.14 15.65 -8.45
CA VAL A 302 5.12 14.95 -7.62
C VAL A 302 4.57 13.62 -7.09
N LEU A 303 3.31 13.58 -6.68
CA LEU A 303 2.67 12.37 -6.14
C LEU A 303 2.63 11.21 -7.16
N PRO A 304 2.11 11.37 -8.40
CA PRO A 304 2.09 10.28 -9.38
C PRO A 304 3.50 9.88 -9.84
N PHE A 305 4.45 10.82 -9.94
CA PHE A 305 5.84 10.45 -10.22
C PHE A 305 6.42 9.58 -9.10
N ALA A 306 6.20 9.93 -7.83
CA ALA A 306 6.64 9.12 -6.69
C ALA A 306 5.97 7.73 -6.68
N ALA A 307 4.70 7.64 -7.08
CA ALA A 307 3.97 6.37 -7.20
C ALA A 307 4.58 5.47 -8.29
N VAL A 308 4.89 6.03 -9.46
CA VAL A 308 5.61 5.31 -10.52
C VAL A 308 6.98 4.82 -10.02
N LEU A 309 7.76 5.68 -9.36
CA LEU A 309 9.07 5.31 -8.80
C LEU A 309 8.96 4.15 -7.80
N ALA A 310 7.98 4.20 -6.90
CA ALA A 310 7.74 3.14 -5.91
C ALA A 310 7.38 1.81 -6.58
N ASN A 311 6.45 1.82 -7.53
CA ASN A 311 6.05 0.62 -8.27
C ASN A 311 7.21 0.02 -9.07
N VAL A 312 8.07 0.86 -9.65
CA VAL A 312 9.27 0.41 -10.38
C VAL A 312 10.29 -0.22 -9.45
N ALA A 313 10.53 0.39 -8.29
CA ALA A 313 11.44 -0.18 -7.28
C ALA A 313 10.95 -1.56 -6.83
N ILE A 314 9.64 -1.70 -6.59
CA ILE A 314 8.99 -2.96 -6.25
C ILE A 314 9.16 -3.98 -7.38
N ALA A 315 8.85 -3.60 -8.62
CA ALA A 315 8.99 -4.49 -9.79
C ALA A 315 10.44 -4.97 -9.99
N LYS A 316 11.43 -4.08 -9.85
CA LYS A 316 12.86 -4.43 -9.92
C LYS A 316 13.28 -5.36 -8.78
N ALA A 317 12.71 -5.18 -7.57
CA ALA A 317 12.97 -6.08 -6.45
C ALA A 317 12.38 -7.48 -6.70
N PHE A 318 11.13 -7.57 -7.15
CA PHE A 318 10.49 -8.85 -7.48
C PHE A 318 11.16 -9.57 -8.65
N GLY A 319 11.60 -8.84 -9.69
CA GLY A 319 12.34 -9.41 -10.82
C GLY A 319 13.69 -10.03 -10.45
N LYS A 320 14.29 -9.63 -9.32
CA LYS A 320 15.49 -10.30 -8.78
C LYS A 320 15.17 -11.59 -8.04
N PHE A 321 14.03 -11.65 -7.34
CA PHE A 321 13.62 -12.83 -6.56
C PHE A 321 13.00 -13.92 -7.43
N PHE A 322 12.13 -13.53 -8.35
CA PHE A 322 11.54 -14.42 -9.33
C PHE A 322 12.30 -14.20 -10.63
N CYS A 323 13.19 -15.12 -10.97
CA CYS A 323 13.75 -15.21 -12.31
C CYS A 323 12.61 -15.55 -13.28
N PHE A 324 11.83 -14.55 -13.68
CA PHE A 324 10.76 -14.60 -14.68
C PHE A 324 11.39 -14.72 -16.08
N CYS A 325 12.20 -15.76 -16.28
CA CYS A 325 12.73 -16.11 -17.59
C CYS A 325 13.03 -17.61 -17.67
N LYS A 326 12.05 -18.46 -17.34
CA LYS A 326 12.08 -19.87 -17.74
C LYS A 326 10.70 -20.53 -17.72
N LYS A 327 9.75 -20.01 -18.53
CA LYS A 327 8.58 -20.73 -19.10
C LYS A 327 7.53 -19.72 -19.62
N ILE A 328 7.79 -19.11 -20.77
CA ILE A 328 6.77 -18.83 -21.81
C ILE A 328 7.47 -19.05 -23.14
#